data_AF-A0A160PRE5-F1
#
_entry.id   AF-A0A160PRE5-F1
#
_cell.length_a   1.000
_cell.length_b   1.000
_cell.length_c   1.000
_cell.angle_alpha   90.00
_cell.angle_beta   90.00
_cell.angle_gamma   90.00
#
_symmetry.space_group_name_H-M   'P 1'
#
loop_
_entity.id
_entity.type
_entity.pdbx_description
1 polymer ?
#
loop_
_entity_poly.entity_id
_entity_poly.type
_entity_poly.pdbx_seq_one_letter_code
_entity_poly.pdbx_strand_id
1 'polypeptide(L)' 'MLPALDEQTGLLPLGRFSASLDEIKANYIDDPRFAESMTRSEIWHHFESATAASAQLFL' A
#
# COMPACT_ATOMS: atom_id res chain seq x y z
N MET A 1 6.31 -15.86 -4.46
CA MET A 1 7.78 -15.88 -4.42
C MET A 1 8.23 -14.46 -4.08
N LEU A 2 8.93 -14.25 -2.96
CA LEU A 2 9.56 -12.96 -2.65
C LEU A 2 10.88 -12.84 -3.43
N PRO A 3 11.21 -11.66 -4.00
CA PRO A 3 12.49 -11.46 -4.67
C PRO A 3 13.66 -11.52 -3.67
N ALA A 4 14.84 -11.91 -4.16
CA ALA A 4 16.07 -11.82 -3.39
C ALA A 4 16.39 -10.35 -3.05
N LEU A 5 17.03 -10.13 -1.90
CA LEU A 5 17.50 -8.80 -1.48
C LEU A 5 18.62 -8.32 -2.40
N ASP A 6 18.72 -7.01 -2.58
CA ASP A 6 19.86 -6.36 -3.22
C ASP A 6 21.12 -6.56 -2.36
N GLU A 7 22.18 -7.11 -2.95
CA GLU A 7 23.39 -7.52 -2.21
C GLU A 7 24.20 -6.31 -1.69
N GLN A 8 24.01 -5.12 -2.25
CA GLN A 8 24.73 -3.92 -1.83
C GLN A 8 24.02 -3.18 -0.69
N THR A 9 22.70 -3.09 -0.75
CA THR A 9 21.89 -2.32 0.20
C THR A 9 21.24 -3.19 1.27
N GLY A 10 21.14 -4.50 1.05
CA GLY A 10 20.40 -5.42 1.91
C GLY A 10 18.88 -5.18 1.90
N LEU A 11 18.38 -4.34 1.00
CA LEU A 11 16.97 -3.99 0.89
C LEU A 11 16.30 -4.84 -0.18
N LEU A 12 14.96 -4.89 -0.16
CA LEU A 12 14.23 -5.42 -1.30
C LEU A 12 14.60 -4.59 -2.53
N PRO A 13 14.82 -5.22 -3.70
CA PRO A 13 15.14 -4.51 -4.92
C PRO A 13 14.03 -3.50 -5.21
N LEU A 14 14.42 -2.29 -5.62
CA LEU A 14 13.48 -1.26 -6.05
C LEU A 14 12.50 -1.88 -7.04
N GLY A 15 11.22 -1.88 -6.64
CA GLY A 15 10.21 -2.72 -7.27
C GLY A 15 10.11 -2.44 -8.77
N ARG A 16 10.31 -3.48 -9.58
CA ARG A 16 9.95 -3.45 -11.01
C ARG A 16 8.43 -3.45 -11.24
N PHE A 17 7.65 -3.66 -10.18
CA PHE A 17 6.20 -3.72 -10.20
C PHE A 17 5.66 -2.44 -9.56
N SER A 18 5.48 -1.41 -10.36
CA SER A 18 4.67 -0.27 -9.98
C SER A 18 3.25 -0.76 -9.70
N ALA A 19 2.71 -0.38 -8.55
CA ALA A 19 1.29 -0.49 -8.26
C ALA A 19 0.79 0.91 -7.94
N SER A 20 -0.27 1.31 -8.63
CA SER A 20 -1.03 2.51 -8.28
C SER A 20 -1.79 2.28 -6.97
N LEU A 21 -2.13 3.36 -6.28
CA LEU A 21 -2.98 3.28 -5.09
C LEU A 21 -4.34 2.66 -5.39
N ASP A 22 -4.87 2.91 -6.60
CA ASP A 22 -6.13 2.31 -7.06
C ASP A 22 -6.02 0.79 -7.18
N GLU A 23 -4.91 0.28 -7.74
CA GLU A 23 -4.66 -1.17 -7.82
C GLU A 23 -4.50 -1.79 -6.43
N ILE A 24 -3.89 -1.09 -5.48
CA ILE A 24 -3.78 -1.56 -4.10
C ILE A 24 -5.15 -1.61 -3.43
N LYS A 25 -5.95 -0.54 -3.56
CA LYS A 25 -7.31 -0.48 -3.01
C LYS A 25 -8.19 -1.59 -3.58
N ALA A 26 -8.17 -1.79 -4.89
CA ALA A 26 -8.97 -2.82 -5.56
C ALA A 26 -8.60 -4.24 -5.09
N ASN A 27 -7.31 -4.56 -4.98
CA ASN A 27 -6.85 -5.93 -4.68
C ASN A 27 -6.85 -6.29 -3.20
N TYR A 28 -6.81 -5.29 -2.31
CA TYR A 28 -6.59 -5.52 -0.88
C TYR A 28 -7.67 -4.91 0.01
N ILE A 29 -8.49 -3.98 -0.48
CA ILE A 29 -9.57 -3.38 0.29
C ILE A 29 -10.92 -3.78 -0.28
N ASP A 30 -11.13 -3.55 -1.58
CA ASP A 30 -12.44 -3.72 -2.24
C ASP A 30 -12.66 -5.15 -2.78
N ASP A 31 -11.64 -6.01 -2.76
CA ASP A 31 -11.72 -7.38 -3.28
C ASP A 31 -12.84 -8.17 -2.56
N PRO A 32 -13.76 -8.84 -3.29
CA PRO A 32 -14.85 -9.63 -2.71
C PRO A 32 -14.43 -10.64 -1.64
N ARG A 33 -13.19 -11.15 -1.69
CA ARG A 33 -12.66 -12.07 -0.65
C ARG A 33 -12.57 -11.44 0.74
N PHE A 34 -12.65 -10.11 0.81
CA PHE A 34 -12.64 -9.34 2.03
C PHE A 34 -14.00 -8.69 2.35
N ALA A 35 -15.09 -9.10 1.70
CA ALA A 35 -16.41 -8.50 1.93
C ALA A 35 -16.86 -8.52 3.41
N GLU A 36 -16.43 -9.52 4.19
CA GLU A 36 -16.75 -9.63 5.62
C GLU A 36 -15.76 -8.91 6.55
N SER A 37 -14.70 -8.32 6.00
CA SER A 37 -13.69 -7.63 6.80
C SER A 37 -14.26 -6.33 7.38
N MET A 38 -14.34 -6.25 8.70
CA MET A 38 -14.81 -5.05 9.40
C MET A 38 -13.77 -3.92 9.50
N THR A 39 -12.48 -4.20 9.26
CA THR A 39 -11.38 -3.24 9.57
C THR A 39 -10.65 -2.69 8.36
N ARG A 40 -10.66 -3.39 7.21
CA ARG A 40 -9.92 -2.97 6.01
C ARG A 40 -10.31 -1.61 5.46
N SER A 41 -11.61 -1.30 5.41
CA SER A 41 -12.10 0.02 4.98
C SER A 41 -11.61 1.14 5.90
N GLU A 42 -11.65 0.90 7.21
CA GLU A 42 -11.16 1.84 8.22
C GLU A 42 -9.64 2.04 8.12
N ILE A 43 -8.87 0.96 7.94
CA ILE A 43 -7.41 1.04 7.73
C ILE A 43 -7.08 1.86 6.48
N TRP A 44 -7.81 1.66 5.39
CA TRP A 44 -7.60 2.43 4.17
C TRP A 44 -7.92 3.91 4.38
N HIS A 45 -9.02 4.22 5.08
CA HIS A 45 -9.37 5.59 5.42
C HIS A 45 -8.30 6.28 6.29
N HIS A 46 -7.73 5.58 7.27
CA HIS A 46 -6.63 6.08 8.09
C HIS A 46 -5.36 6.33 7.26
N PHE A 47 -5.06 5.44 6.32
CA PHE A 47 -3.95 5.62 5.38
C PHE A 47 -4.13 6.86 4.49
N GLU A 48 -5.30 7.04 3.88
CA GLU A 48 -5.62 8.21 3.05
C GLU A 48 -5.52 9.51 3.85
N SER A 49 -6.03 9.51 5.07
CA SER A 49 -5.98 10.68 5.96
C SER A 49 -4.55 11.04 6.36
N ALA A 50 -3.73 10.05 6.72
CA ALA A 50 -2.33 10.27 7.10
C ALA A 50 -1.48 10.75 5.92
N THR A 51 -1.70 10.21 4.73
CA THR A 51 -0.96 10.59 3.52
C THR A 51 -1.36 11.97 3.01
N ALA A 52 -2.66 12.31 3.03
CA ALA A 52 -3.13 13.66 2.72
C ALA A 52 -2.55 14.71 3.69
N ALA A 53 -2.49 14.40 4.99
CA ALA A 53 -1.87 15.27 5.99
C ALA A 53 -0.35 15.42 5.76
N SER A 54 0.33 14.35 5.36
CA SER A 54 1.77 14.40 5.05
C SER A 54 2.09 15.27 3.85
N ALA A 55 1.18 15.38 2.88
CA ALA A 55 1.35 16.27 1.72
C ALA A 55 1.26 17.77 2.09
N GLN A 56 0.58 18.11 3.18
CA GLN A 56 0.46 19.49 3.68
C GLN A 56 1.65 19.94 4.54
N LEU A 57 2.45 19.01 5.08
CA LEU A 57 3.62 19.32 5.93
C LEU A 57 4.89 19.70 5.13
N PHE A 58 4.84 19.65 3.80
CA PHE A 58 5.95 20.03 2.91
C PHE A 58 5.66 21.29 2.07
N LEU A 59 4.60 22.05 2.42
CA LEU A 59 4.30 23.40 1.91
C LEU A 59 4.37 24.41 3.05
#